data_AF-A0AAF0Z9W0-F1
#
_entry.id   AF-A0AAF0Z9W0-F1
#
_cell.length_a   1.000
_cell.length_b   1.000
_cell.length_c   1.000
_cell.angle_alpha   90.00
_cell.angle_beta   90.00
_cell.angle_gamma   90.00
#
_symmetry.space_group_name_H-M   'P 1'
#
loop_
_entity.id
_entity.type
_entity.pdbx_description
1 polymer ?
#
loop_
_entity_poly.entity_id
_entity_poly.type
_entity_poly.pdbx_seq_one_letter_code
_entity_poly.pdbx_strand_id
1 'polypeptide(L)'
;MSFGWTIHGDGKHMGPTDVVAPGERLAWPLTIGIGLQHIVAMFGATFLVPILTGFSPATTLFFSAVGTVVFLLITGNRLPSYLGSSFAFIAPIGAATASGGQSVAVGGILVAGLTLTVVGVIVHFAGARWINSLMPPVVNGTIVALIGFNLAPAAKANFEQAPVTALVTLGAIILATVLFRGILGRLAILLGVAVGYVTAVVRGEVDFSKVETASWVGFPEFTTPTFQVSVLGLFVPVVLVLIAENIGHVKSVAAMTGQDFDHLAGRALLADGIATSLAGVGGGSGTTTYAENIGVMAATRVYSTAAYWVAAAGALLLSLSPKFGEAIASVPAGVLGGASTLLYGMIGMLGARIWVQNKVNFSDPVNLTTAAVALVVGIANFSWTPGDLAFEGIAIGTAVTLVVYHLMRALARWRGTSQEAASPASAPAGVELEKS
;
A
#
# COMPACT_ATOMS: atom_id res chain seq x y z
N MET A 1 22.15 16.93 -11.52
CA MET A 1 21.83 15.91 -10.50
C MET A 1 23.14 15.54 -9.84
N SER A 2 23.29 15.74 -8.52
CA SER A 2 24.46 15.25 -7.80
C SER A 2 24.22 13.78 -7.46
N PHE A 3 24.71 12.87 -8.32
CA PHE A 3 24.86 11.46 -7.95
C PHE A 3 26.09 11.35 -7.04
N GLY A 4 25.91 11.66 -5.76
CA GLY A 4 26.98 11.58 -4.79
C GLY A 4 26.39 11.51 -3.39
N TRP A 5 26.74 10.47 -2.66
CA TRP A 5 26.47 10.37 -1.23
C TRP A 5 27.75 10.70 -0.46
N THR A 6 27.66 11.65 0.47
CA THR A 6 28.75 11.88 1.42
C THR A 6 28.76 10.78 2.47
N ILE A 7 29.94 10.40 2.95
CA ILE A 7 30.03 9.44 4.07
C ILE A 7 29.59 10.17 5.34
N HIS A 8 28.65 9.59 6.08
CA HIS A 8 28.23 10.10 7.38
C HIS A 8 29.29 9.78 8.43
N GLY A 9 29.94 10.80 9.00
CA GLY A 9 31.03 10.61 9.98
C GLY A 9 32.16 9.73 9.42
N ASP A 10 32.47 8.63 10.11
CA ASP A 10 33.44 7.62 9.66
C ASP A 10 32.80 6.50 8.81
N GLY A 11 31.47 6.55 8.63
CA GLY A 11 30.66 5.58 7.91
C GLY A 11 30.48 4.24 8.62
N LYS A 12 31.02 4.05 9.83
CA LYS A 12 31.03 2.76 10.54
C LYS A 12 30.27 2.81 11.86
N HIS A 13 30.39 3.91 12.59
CA HIS A 13 29.78 4.08 13.89
C HIS A 13 28.66 5.10 13.81
N MET A 14 27.50 4.76 14.36
CA MET A 14 26.42 5.71 14.60
C MET A 14 26.23 5.85 16.11
N GLY A 15 26.30 7.08 16.60
CA GLY A 15 25.93 7.42 17.95
C GLY A 15 24.43 7.21 18.20
N PRO A 16 24.00 7.17 19.47
CA PRO A 16 22.61 6.90 19.84
C PRO A 16 21.60 7.93 19.34
N THR A 17 22.05 9.10 18.89
CA THR A 17 21.24 10.22 18.40
C THR A 17 21.50 10.55 16.92
N ASP A 18 22.42 9.84 16.28
CA ASP A 18 22.84 10.16 14.92
C ASP A 18 21.75 9.77 13.91
N VAL A 19 21.69 10.55 12.84
CA VAL A 19 20.72 10.40 11.75
C VAL A 19 21.47 10.53 10.43
N VAL A 20 21.35 9.51 9.57
CA VAL A 20 21.93 9.55 8.22
C VAL A 20 20.92 10.18 7.28
N ALA A 21 21.26 11.34 6.72
CA ALA A 21 20.37 12.06 5.83
C ALA A 21 20.23 11.38 4.44
N PRO A 22 19.21 11.74 3.63
CA PRO A 22 19.01 11.17 2.29
C PRO A 22 20.22 11.26 1.35
N GLY A 23 20.96 12.36 1.42
CA GLY A 23 22.18 12.59 0.64
C GLY A 23 23.46 11.98 1.24
N GLU A 24 23.37 11.28 2.36
CA GLU A 24 24.50 10.66 3.03
C GLU A 24 24.45 9.14 2.89
N ARG A 25 25.54 8.45 3.20
CA ARG A 25 25.58 6.99 3.34
C ARG A 25 26.54 6.55 4.43
N LEU A 26 26.32 5.33 4.91
CA LEU A 26 27.31 4.60 5.68
C LEU A 26 28.38 3.99 4.75
N ALA A 27 29.36 3.31 5.34
CA ALA A 27 30.27 2.45 4.60
C ALA A 27 29.47 1.39 3.83
N TRP A 28 29.92 1.05 2.62
CA TRP A 28 29.18 0.18 1.71
C TRP A 28 28.68 -1.13 2.32
N PRO A 29 29.44 -1.87 3.15
CA PRO A 29 28.93 -3.08 3.79
C PRO A 29 27.68 -2.83 4.65
N LEU A 30 27.65 -1.72 5.40
CA LEU A 30 26.50 -1.35 6.22
C LEU A 30 25.34 -0.84 5.38
N THR A 31 25.61 0.01 4.38
CA THR A 31 24.58 0.45 3.43
C THR A 31 23.94 -0.72 2.69
N ILE A 32 24.73 -1.72 2.31
CA ILE A 32 24.22 -2.95 1.70
C ILE A 32 23.35 -3.71 2.69
N GLY A 33 23.79 -3.87 3.94
CA GLY A 33 22.99 -4.50 4.99
C GLY A 33 21.63 -3.81 5.20
N ILE A 34 21.60 -2.47 5.24
CA ILE A 34 20.35 -1.70 5.36
C ILE A 34 19.48 -1.86 4.10
N GLY A 35 20.08 -1.85 2.90
CA GLY A 35 19.35 -2.11 1.65
C GLY A 35 18.71 -3.50 1.63
N LEU A 36 19.40 -4.53 2.09
CA LEU A 36 18.85 -5.88 2.24
C LEU A 36 17.71 -5.92 3.27
N GLN A 37 17.80 -5.16 4.36
CA GLN A 37 16.68 -5.05 5.32
C GLN A 37 15.43 -4.43 4.68
N HIS A 38 15.59 -3.45 3.78
CA HIS A 38 14.46 -2.90 3.03
C HIS A 38 13.80 -3.92 2.10
N ILE A 39 14.57 -4.83 1.49
CA ILE A 39 14.03 -5.96 0.72
C ILE A 39 13.22 -6.90 1.61
N VAL A 40 13.74 -7.22 2.79
CA VAL A 40 13.04 -8.11 3.75
C VAL A 40 11.76 -7.45 4.25
N ALA A 41 11.76 -6.13 4.48
CA ALA A 41 10.59 -5.41 4.98
C ALA A 41 9.44 -5.32 3.98
N MET A 42 9.73 -5.16 2.69
CA MET A 42 8.69 -5.10 1.66
C MET A 42 8.13 -6.48 1.28
N PHE A 43 8.81 -7.56 1.69
CA PHE A 43 8.52 -8.93 1.29
C PHE A 43 7.06 -9.32 1.55
N GLY A 44 6.49 -8.89 2.68
CA GLY A 44 5.09 -9.18 3.03
C GLY A 44 4.13 -8.75 1.92
N ALA A 45 3.97 -7.45 1.70
CA ALA A 45 3.00 -6.93 0.76
C ALA A 45 3.40 -7.15 -0.72
N THR A 46 4.69 -7.03 -1.07
CA THR A 46 5.14 -7.08 -2.48
C THR A 46 4.91 -8.45 -3.10
N PHE A 47 5.00 -9.52 -2.32
CA PHE A 47 4.72 -10.88 -2.78
C PHE A 47 3.29 -11.33 -2.50
N LEU A 48 2.66 -10.87 -1.42
CA LEU A 48 1.31 -11.31 -1.12
C LEU A 48 0.29 -10.83 -2.17
N VAL A 49 0.41 -9.59 -2.67
CA VAL A 49 -0.48 -9.09 -3.73
C VAL A 49 -0.47 -9.98 -4.97
N PRO A 50 0.68 -10.24 -5.63
CA PRO A 50 0.68 -11.06 -6.83
C PRO A 50 0.17 -12.48 -6.58
N ILE A 51 0.46 -13.09 -5.42
CA ILE A 51 -0.09 -14.41 -5.10
C ILE A 51 -1.62 -14.36 -4.99
N LEU A 52 -2.17 -13.36 -4.29
CA LEU A 52 -3.61 -13.19 -4.11
C LEU A 52 -4.33 -12.87 -5.42
N THR A 53 -3.65 -12.23 -6.38
CA THR A 53 -4.22 -11.86 -7.68
C THR A 53 -3.85 -12.81 -8.81
N GLY A 54 -3.08 -13.87 -8.54
CA GLY A 54 -2.59 -14.81 -9.56
C GLY A 54 -1.53 -14.23 -10.51
N PHE A 55 -0.91 -13.10 -10.16
CA PHE A 55 0.19 -12.52 -10.93
C PHE A 55 1.52 -13.20 -10.55
N SER A 56 2.52 -13.10 -11.43
CA SER A 56 3.87 -13.61 -11.16
C SER A 56 4.56 -12.80 -10.06
N PRO A 57 4.97 -13.41 -8.93
CA PRO A 57 5.74 -12.75 -7.90
C PRO A 57 7.07 -12.18 -8.42
N ALA A 58 7.72 -12.90 -9.34
CA ALA A 58 8.97 -12.46 -9.97
C ALA A 58 8.76 -11.21 -10.84
N THR A 59 7.71 -11.19 -11.66
CA THR A 59 7.37 -10.05 -12.54
C THR A 59 7.00 -8.82 -11.73
N THR A 60 6.22 -8.99 -10.67
CA THR A 60 5.88 -7.90 -9.75
C THR A 60 7.13 -7.35 -9.04
N LEU A 61 8.04 -8.21 -8.59
CA LEU A 61 9.30 -7.77 -7.98
C LEU A 61 10.20 -7.03 -8.98
N PHE A 62 10.25 -7.48 -10.24
CA PHE A 62 10.99 -6.82 -11.31
C PHE A 62 10.49 -5.37 -11.51
N PHE A 63 9.17 -5.19 -11.67
CA PHE A 63 8.61 -3.85 -11.86
C PHE A 63 8.64 -2.99 -10.59
N SER A 64 8.59 -3.58 -9.41
CA SER A 64 8.85 -2.89 -8.14
C SER A 64 10.28 -2.33 -8.07
N ALA A 65 11.27 -3.12 -8.49
CA ALA A 65 12.67 -2.69 -8.55
C ALA A 65 12.87 -1.55 -9.56
N VAL A 66 12.34 -1.73 -10.79
CA VAL A 66 12.39 -0.70 -11.83
C VAL A 66 11.66 0.56 -11.40
N GLY A 67 10.46 0.42 -10.81
CA GLY A 67 9.67 1.52 -10.28
C GLY A 67 10.40 2.30 -9.20
N THR A 68 11.10 1.61 -8.29
CA THR A 68 11.92 2.25 -7.26
C THR A 68 13.07 3.05 -7.87
N VAL A 69 13.76 2.52 -8.89
CA VAL A 69 14.80 3.27 -9.63
C VAL A 69 14.21 4.52 -10.27
N VAL A 70 13.08 4.39 -10.99
CA VAL A 70 12.39 5.51 -11.62
C VAL A 70 11.99 6.56 -10.58
N PHE A 71 11.49 6.14 -9.43
CA PHE A 71 11.12 7.04 -8.35
C PHE A 71 12.31 7.83 -7.79
N LEU A 72 13.42 7.17 -7.52
CA LEU A 72 14.63 7.84 -7.05
C LEU A 72 15.16 8.83 -8.09
N LEU A 73 15.11 8.49 -9.38
CA LEU A 73 15.51 9.40 -10.46
C LEU A 73 14.59 10.63 -10.56
N ILE A 74 13.28 10.43 -10.59
CA ILE A 74 12.30 11.50 -10.77
C ILE A 74 12.23 12.41 -9.56
N THR A 75 12.39 11.90 -8.34
CA THR A 75 12.47 12.71 -7.11
C THR A 75 13.85 13.36 -6.91
N GLY A 76 14.79 13.13 -7.82
CA GLY A 76 16.14 13.71 -7.78
C GLY A 76 17.01 13.14 -6.67
N ASN A 77 16.76 11.90 -6.26
CA ASN A 77 17.47 11.16 -5.22
C ASN A 77 17.41 11.81 -3.83
N ARG A 78 16.34 12.57 -3.57
CA ARG A 78 16.13 13.32 -2.31
C ARG A 78 15.11 12.68 -1.37
N LEU A 79 14.17 11.91 -1.93
CA LEU A 79 13.07 11.31 -1.18
C LEU A 79 13.34 9.80 -1.02
N PRO A 80 13.79 9.34 0.16
CA PRO A 80 14.02 7.91 0.41
C PRO A 80 12.69 7.18 0.45
N SER A 81 12.45 6.35 -0.56
CA SER A 81 11.25 5.51 -0.63
C SER A 81 11.50 4.29 -1.50
N TYR A 82 10.75 3.24 -1.20
CA TYR A 82 10.70 2.02 -2.00
C TYR A 82 9.28 1.85 -2.54
N LEU A 83 9.16 1.41 -3.79
CA LEU A 83 7.87 1.16 -4.43
C LEU A 83 7.59 -0.33 -4.47
N GLY A 84 6.51 -0.76 -3.84
CA GLY A 84 6.04 -2.14 -3.88
C GLY A 84 4.56 -2.22 -4.24
N SER A 85 4.03 -3.44 -4.30
CA SER A 85 2.64 -3.71 -4.66
C SER A 85 1.64 -3.03 -3.71
N SER A 86 0.67 -2.30 -4.25
CA SER A 86 -0.40 -1.69 -3.44
C SER A 86 -1.58 -2.64 -3.26
N PHE A 87 -2.02 -2.81 -2.01
CA PHE A 87 -3.20 -3.60 -1.68
C PHE A 87 -4.49 -3.05 -2.30
N ALA A 88 -4.53 -1.76 -2.62
CA ALA A 88 -5.69 -1.15 -3.26
C ALA A 88 -6.00 -1.77 -4.65
N PHE A 89 -5.02 -2.42 -5.30
CA PHE A 89 -5.25 -3.10 -6.57
C PHE A 89 -5.84 -4.50 -6.48
N ILE A 90 -5.89 -5.15 -5.30
CA ILE A 90 -6.28 -6.57 -5.20
C ILE A 90 -7.69 -6.80 -5.76
N ALA A 91 -8.68 -6.06 -5.25
CA ALA A 91 -10.07 -6.18 -5.68
C ALA A 91 -10.27 -5.86 -7.17
N PRO A 92 -9.83 -4.71 -7.71
CA PRO A 92 -10.04 -4.40 -9.12
C PRO A 92 -9.24 -5.30 -10.06
N ILE A 93 -8.07 -5.82 -9.66
CA ILE A 93 -7.39 -6.86 -10.45
C ILE A 93 -8.24 -8.13 -10.49
N GLY A 94 -8.78 -8.58 -9.35
CA GLY A 94 -9.64 -9.76 -9.29
C GLY A 94 -10.86 -9.64 -10.19
N ALA A 95 -11.60 -8.53 -10.08
CA ALA A 95 -12.78 -8.25 -10.90
C ALA A 95 -12.45 -8.11 -12.40
N ALA A 96 -11.39 -7.39 -12.76
CA ALA A 96 -10.96 -7.25 -14.16
C ALA A 96 -10.48 -8.59 -14.75
N THR A 97 -9.79 -9.41 -13.95
CA THR A 97 -9.36 -10.76 -14.35
C THR A 97 -10.55 -11.68 -14.58
N ALA A 98 -11.59 -11.60 -13.73
CA ALA A 98 -12.83 -12.35 -13.92
C ALA A 98 -13.59 -11.91 -15.19
N SER A 99 -13.48 -10.64 -15.59
CA SER A 99 -14.15 -10.12 -16.78
C SER A 99 -13.50 -10.51 -18.11
N GLY A 100 -12.17 -10.61 -18.17
CA GLY A 100 -11.46 -10.78 -19.45
C GLY A 100 -10.03 -11.32 -19.34
N GLY A 101 -9.69 -11.91 -18.21
CA GLY A 101 -8.36 -12.49 -17.95
C GLY A 101 -7.33 -11.48 -17.47
N GLN A 102 -6.14 -11.98 -17.18
CA GLN A 102 -5.06 -11.21 -16.54
C GLN A 102 -4.63 -10.00 -17.38
N SER A 103 -4.60 -10.12 -18.72
CA SER A 103 -4.24 -9.03 -19.62
C SER A 103 -5.15 -7.80 -19.46
N VAL A 104 -6.44 -8.01 -19.16
CA VAL A 104 -7.40 -6.91 -18.92
C VAL A 104 -7.12 -6.20 -17.61
N ALA A 105 -6.79 -6.96 -16.55
CA ALA A 105 -6.36 -6.37 -15.28
C ALA A 105 -5.07 -5.55 -15.44
N VAL A 106 -4.10 -6.07 -16.22
CA VAL A 106 -2.84 -5.38 -16.54
C VAL A 106 -3.10 -4.08 -17.32
N GLY A 107 -4.04 -4.08 -18.28
CA GLY A 107 -4.50 -2.86 -18.96
C GLY A 107 -5.12 -1.84 -18.00
N GLY A 108 -5.90 -2.29 -17.01
CA GLY A 108 -6.45 -1.45 -15.95
C GLY A 108 -5.37 -0.81 -15.08
N ILE A 109 -4.34 -1.56 -14.67
CA ILE A 109 -3.17 -1.06 -13.94
C ILE A 109 -2.44 0.01 -14.75
N LEU A 110 -2.23 -0.22 -16.05
CA LEU A 110 -1.58 0.75 -16.94
C LEU A 110 -2.33 2.08 -16.96
N VAL A 111 -3.65 2.05 -17.16
CA VAL A 111 -4.49 3.25 -17.19
C VAL A 111 -4.53 3.94 -15.82
N ALA A 112 -4.57 3.18 -14.73
CA ALA A 112 -4.50 3.73 -13.37
C ALA A 112 -3.18 4.48 -13.15
N GLY A 113 -2.04 3.88 -13.55
CA GLY A 113 -0.73 4.51 -13.49
C GLY A 113 -0.62 5.77 -14.35
N LEU A 114 -1.18 5.76 -15.56
CA LEU A 114 -1.21 6.93 -16.44
C LEU A 114 -2.05 8.06 -15.82
N THR A 115 -3.18 7.71 -15.22
CA THR A 115 -4.04 8.66 -14.51
C THR A 115 -3.31 9.28 -13.32
N LEU A 116 -2.64 8.46 -12.51
CA LEU A 116 -1.83 8.93 -11.38
C LEU A 116 -0.65 9.80 -11.85
N THR A 117 -0.03 9.47 -12.98
CA THR A 117 1.02 10.27 -13.61
C THR A 117 0.51 11.67 -13.95
N VAL A 118 -0.64 11.77 -14.61
CA VAL A 118 -1.29 13.03 -14.95
C VAL A 118 -1.61 13.84 -13.68
N VAL A 119 -2.15 13.19 -12.65
CA VAL A 119 -2.39 13.86 -11.36
C VAL A 119 -1.09 14.37 -10.75
N GLY A 120 0.00 13.59 -10.80
CA GLY A 120 1.31 14.01 -10.34
C GLY A 120 1.85 15.25 -11.07
N VAL A 121 1.69 15.31 -12.40
CA VAL A 121 2.00 16.50 -13.20
C VAL A 121 1.19 17.69 -12.70
N ILE A 122 -0.13 17.54 -12.54
CA ILE A 122 -1.01 18.61 -12.08
C ILE A 122 -0.58 19.10 -10.69
N VAL A 123 -0.30 18.19 -9.75
CA VAL A 123 0.16 18.54 -8.40
C VAL A 123 1.52 19.22 -8.42
N HIS A 124 2.41 18.85 -9.34
CA HIS A 124 3.72 19.48 -9.47
C HIS A 124 3.61 20.97 -9.81
N PHE A 125 2.63 21.37 -10.63
CA PHE A 125 2.42 22.77 -11.03
C PHE A 125 1.41 23.53 -10.16
N ALA A 126 0.30 22.89 -9.77
CA ALA A 126 -0.81 23.53 -9.05
C ALA A 126 -0.74 23.37 -7.52
N GLY A 127 0.13 22.48 -7.03
CA GLY A 127 0.19 22.07 -5.62
C GLY A 127 -0.93 21.10 -5.22
N ALA A 128 -0.83 20.53 -4.01
CA ALA A 128 -1.74 19.48 -3.52
C ALA A 128 -3.01 20.01 -2.80
N ARG A 129 -3.21 21.33 -2.70
CA ARG A 129 -4.31 21.92 -1.90
C ARG A 129 -5.70 21.48 -2.37
N TRP A 130 -5.90 21.33 -3.67
CA TRP A 130 -7.19 20.91 -4.23
C TRP A 130 -7.54 19.47 -3.84
N ILE A 131 -6.54 18.60 -3.65
CA ILE A 131 -6.73 17.20 -3.20
C ILE A 131 -7.30 17.21 -1.78
N ASN A 132 -6.77 18.04 -0.89
CA ASN A 132 -7.27 18.15 0.48
C ASN A 132 -8.72 18.65 0.53
N SER A 133 -9.13 19.48 -0.43
CA SER A 133 -10.51 19.92 -0.57
C SER A 133 -11.42 18.82 -1.14
N LEU A 134 -10.94 18.03 -2.10
CA LEU A 134 -11.70 16.94 -2.70
C LEU A 134 -11.87 15.76 -1.75
N MET A 135 -10.82 15.43 -1.00
CA MET A 135 -10.73 14.27 -0.11
C MET A 135 -10.31 14.70 1.30
N PRO A 136 -11.18 15.43 2.03
CA PRO A 136 -10.91 15.73 3.43
C PRO A 136 -10.80 14.43 4.26
N PRO A 137 -10.24 14.48 5.48
CA PRO A 137 -9.89 13.28 6.25
C PRO A 137 -11.03 12.27 6.44
N VAL A 138 -12.29 12.74 6.53
CA VAL A 138 -13.47 11.85 6.60
C VAL A 138 -13.64 11.03 5.31
N VAL A 139 -13.53 11.67 4.15
CA VAL A 139 -13.64 11.02 2.82
C VAL A 139 -12.49 10.06 2.62
N ASN A 140 -11.26 10.52 2.85
CA ASN A 140 -10.07 9.70 2.69
C ASN A 140 -10.10 8.47 3.61
N GLY A 141 -10.34 8.66 4.90
CA GLY A 141 -10.42 7.56 5.86
C GLY A 141 -11.55 6.57 5.55
N THR A 142 -12.68 7.05 5.00
CA THR A 142 -13.79 6.19 4.57
C THR A 142 -13.39 5.31 3.39
N ILE A 143 -12.78 5.88 2.35
CA ILE A 143 -12.36 5.11 1.16
C ILE A 143 -11.30 4.06 1.54
N VAL A 144 -10.32 4.43 2.36
CA VAL A 144 -9.29 3.49 2.83
C VAL A 144 -9.90 2.35 3.66
N ALA A 145 -10.79 2.69 4.61
CA ALA A 145 -11.46 1.69 5.44
C ALA A 145 -12.31 0.73 4.59
N LEU A 146 -13.01 1.28 3.60
CA LEU A 146 -13.86 0.54 2.68
C LEU A 146 -13.08 -0.50 1.88
N ILE A 147 -11.93 -0.12 1.30
CA ILE A 147 -11.09 -1.05 0.53
C ILE A 147 -10.64 -2.23 1.39
N GLY A 148 -10.15 -1.95 2.61
CA GLY A 148 -9.71 -3.00 3.52
C GLY A 148 -10.84 -3.98 3.85
N PHE A 149 -12.01 -3.48 4.26
CA PHE A 149 -13.11 -4.35 4.66
C PHE A 149 -13.85 -5.02 3.51
N ASN A 150 -13.87 -4.44 2.30
CA ASN A 150 -14.43 -5.09 1.10
C ASN A 150 -13.66 -6.37 0.72
N LEU A 151 -12.38 -6.47 1.09
CA LEU A 151 -11.55 -7.66 0.85
C LEU A 151 -11.77 -8.81 1.85
N ALA A 152 -12.56 -8.60 2.90
CA ALA A 152 -12.83 -9.63 3.93
C ALA A 152 -13.37 -10.97 3.36
N PRO A 153 -14.27 -11.00 2.35
CA PRO A 153 -14.72 -12.26 1.76
C PRO A 153 -13.58 -13.07 1.11
N ALA A 154 -12.59 -12.41 0.51
CA ALA A 154 -11.43 -13.09 -0.08
C ALA A 154 -10.53 -13.71 0.99
N ALA A 155 -10.34 -13.02 2.12
CA ALA A 155 -9.62 -13.60 3.27
C ALA A 155 -10.36 -14.83 3.82
N LYS A 156 -11.69 -14.75 3.97
CA LYS A 156 -12.53 -15.87 4.40
C LYS A 156 -12.39 -17.08 3.46
N ALA A 157 -12.50 -16.86 2.15
CA ALA A 157 -12.42 -17.93 1.16
C ALA A 157 -11.08 -18.68 1.19
N ASN A 158 -9.97 -17.98 1.41
CA ASN A 158 -8.65 -18.61 1.60
C ASN A 158 -8.54 -19.32 2.96
N PHE A 159 -9.08 -18.71 4.01
CA PHE A 159 -9.07 -19.26 5.37
C PHE A 159 -9.80 -20.62 5.44
N GLU A 160 -10.96 -20.72 4.80
CA GLU A 160 -11.81 -21.92 4.82
C GLU A 160 -11.18 -23.11 4.07
N GLN A 161 -10.21 -22.90 3.17
CA GLN A 161 -9.52 -23.98 2.46
C GLN A 161 -8.57 -24.78 3.36
N ALA A 162 -7.89 -24.14 4.31
CA ALA A 162 -7.02 -24.81 5.28
C ALA A 162 -7.04 -24.09 6.65
N PRO A 163 -8.13 -24.24 7.43
CA PRO A 163 -8.36 -23.44 8.64
C PRO A 163 -7.31 -23.60 9.72
N VAL A 164 -6.71 -24.79 9.86
CA VAL A 164 -5.65 -25.05 10.84
C VAL A 164 -4.41 -24.22 10.52
N THR A 165 -3.93 -24.31 9.28
CA THR A 165 -2.78 -23.53 8.79
C THR A 165 -3.06 -22.04 8.85
N ALA A 166 -4.28 -21.62 8.53
CA ALA A 166 -4.70 -20.22 8.63
C ALA A 166 -4.69 -19.69 10.08
N LEU A 167 -5.22 -20.47 11.03
CA LEU A 167 -5.18 -20.14 12.46
C LEU A 167 -3.75 -20.07 13.00
N VAL A 168 -2.91 -21.02 12.63
CA VAL A 168 -1.49 -21.02 13.04
C VAL A 168 -0.76 -19.81 12.46
N THR A 169 -0.98 -19.50 11.19
CA THR A 169 -0.41 -18.32 10.53
C THR A 169 -0.86 -17.04 11.24
N LEU A 170 -2.17 -16.84 11.40
CA LEU A 170 -2.73 -15.66 12.06
C LEU A 170 -2.24 -15.53 13.51
N GLY A 171 -2.27 -16.62 14.28
CA GLY A 171 -1.78 -16.67 15.65
C GLY A 171 -0.28 -16.33 15.74
N ALA A 172 0.52 -16.84 14.82
CA ALA A 172 1.95 -16.52 14.75
C ALA A 172 2.19 -15.04 14.43
N ILE A 173 1.43 -14.44 13.50
CA ILE A 173 1.57 -13.00 13.21
C ILE A 173 1.18 -12.16 14.44
N ILE A 174 0.05 -12.48 15.09
CA ILE A 174 -0.41 -11.78 16.29
C ILE A 174 0.63 -11.87 17.41
N LEU A 175 1.15 -13.08 17.66
CA LEU A 175 2.16 -13.31 18.69
C LEU A 175 3.47 -12.57 18.36
N ALA A 176 3.95 -12.66 17.12
CA ALA A 176 5.18 -11.99 16.69
C ALA A 176 5.09 -10.46 16.81
N THR A 177 3.91 -9.88 16.62
CA THR A 177 3.67 -8.43 16.73
C THR A 177 3.87 -7.92 18.15
N VAL A 178 3.60 -8.74 19.17
CA VAL A 178 3.71 -8.35 20.59
C VAL A 178 4.99 -8.87 21.23
N LEU A 179 5.50 -10.02 20.79
CA LEU A 179 6.70 -10.66 21.35
C LEU A 179 7.99 -9.93 20.97
N PHE A 180 8.08 -9.45 19.73
CA PHE A 180 9.31 -8.85 19.20
C PHE A 180 9.24 -7.33 19.16
N ARG A 181 10.37 -6.67 19.45
CA ARG A 181 10.55 -5.21 19.32
C ARG A 181 11.44 -4.87 18.13
N GLY A 182 11.41 -3.61 17.70
CA GLY A 182 12.28 -3.11 16.63
C GLY A 182 11.94 -3.71 15.26
N ILE A 183 12.97 -4.12 14.50
CA ILE A 183 12.81 -4.65 13.13
C ILE A 183 11.97 -5.93 13.13
N LEU A 184 12.22 -6.87 14.05
CA LEU A 184 11.48 -8.14 14.09
C LEU A 184 9.99 -7.94 14.34
N GLY A 185 9.59 -6.96 15.17
CA GLY A 185 8.18 -6.61 15.37
C GLY A 185 7.53 -6.04 14.11
N ARG A 186 8.29 -5.35 13.25
CA ARG A 186 7.79 -4.85 11.96
C ARG A 186 7.75 -5.92 10.88
N LEU A 187 8.54 -6.97 11.03
CA LEU A 187 8.52 -8.16 10.20
C LEU A 187 7.55 -9.23 10.72
N ALA A 188 6.67 -8.90 11.67
CA ALA A 188 5.75 -9.88 12.28
C ALA A 188 4.90 -10.64 11.25
N ILE A 189 4.45 -9.95 10.19
CA ILE A 189 3.71 -10.58 9.09
C ILE A 189 4.59 -11.61 8.37
N LEU A 190 5.83 -11.24 8.01
CA LEU A 190 6.77 -12.15 7.35
C LEU A 190 7.08 -13.37 8.22
N LEU A 191 7.35 -13.15 9.51
CA LEU A 191 7.62 -14.23 10.47
C LEU A 191 6.42 -15.16 10.62
N GLY A 192 5.21 -14.61 10.75
CA GLY A 192 4.01 -15.43 10.87
C GLY A 192 3.67 -16.19 9.59
N VAL A 193 3.89 -15.59 8.41
CA VAL A 193 3.79 -16.28 7.11
C VAL A 193 4.82 -17.41 7.02
N ALA A 194 6.06 -17.20 7.48
CA ALA A 194 7.07 -18.25 7.51
C ALA A 194 6.68 -19.43 8.42
N VAL A 195 6.16 -19.15 9.62
CA VAL A 195 5.64 -20.19 10.53
C VAL A 195 4.45 -20.93 9.91
N GLY A 196 3.54 -20.17 9.27
CA GLY A 196 2.43 -20.72 8.52
C GLY A 196 2.87 -21.64 7.39
N TYR A 197 3.86 -21.22 6.61
CA TYR A 197 4.43 -22.00 5.51
C TYR A 197 5.08 -23.29 6.00
N VAL A 198 5.90 -23.24 7.06
CA VAL A 198 6.47 -24.44 7.69
C VAL A 198 5.36 -25.40 8.15
N THR A 199 4.29 -24.87 8.74
CA THR A 199 3.13 -25.67 9.16
C THR A 199 2.46 -26.33 7.95
N ALA A 200 2.30 -25.60 6.85
CA ALA A 200 1.72 -26.11 5.61
C ALA A 200 2.58 -27.23 5.00
N VAL A 201 3.91 -27.08 5.01
CA VAL A 201 4.86 -28.11 4.55
C VAL A 201 4.72 -29.39 5.38
N VAL A 202 4.70 -29.29 6.71
CA VAL A 202 4.51 -30.44 7.62
C VAL A 202 3.17 -31.14 7.36
N ARG A 203 2.15 -30.38 6.95
CA ARG A 203 0.80 -30.89 6.65
C ARG A 203 0.64 -31.40 5.20
N GLY A 204 1.68 -31.31 4.37
CA GLY A 204 1.62 -31.72 2.96
C GLY A 204 0.74 -30.84 2.08
N GLU A 205 0.55 -29.58 2.47
CA GLU A 205 -0.31 -28.61 1.74
C GLU A 205 0.45 -27.86 0.64
N VAL A 206 1.76 -28.11 0.49
CA VAL A 206 2.64 -27.40 -0.45
C VAL A 206 3.10 -28.35 -1.56
N ASP A 207 2.90 -27.95 -2.81
CA ASP A 207 3.47 -28.61 -4.00
C ASP A 207 4.77 -27.92 -4.43
N PHE A 208 5.87 -28.67 -4.42
CA PHE A 208 7.20 -28.20 -4.79
C PHE A 208 7.58 -28.48 -6.25
N SER A 209 6.72 -29.14 -7.03
CA SER A 209 7.02 -29.58 -8.40
C SER A 209 7.51 -28.45 -9.32
N LYS A 210 6.85 -27.28 -9.25
CA LYS A 210 7.25 -26.08 -10.00
C LYS A 210 8.57 -25.49 -9.51
N VAL A 211 8.80 -25.51 -8.19
CA VAL A 211 10.03 -25.00 -7.58
C VAL A 211 11.22 -25.84 -8.01
N GLU A 212 11.08 -27.16 -8.06
CA GLU A 212 12.13 -28.09 -8.47
C GLU A 212 12.56 -27.87 -9.92
N THR A 213 11.58 -27.74 -10.83
CA THR A 213 11.80 -27.59 -12.27
C THR A 213 12.22 -26.18 -12.70
N ALA A 214 11.93 -25.16 -11.89
CA ALA A 214 12.28 -23.78 -12.20
C ALA A 214 13.81 -23.56 -12.28
N SER A 215 14.22 -22.71 -13.21
CA SER A 215 15.63 -22.33 -13.38
C SER A 215 16.07 -21.35 -12.28
N TRP A 216 17.35 -21.40 -11.90
CA TRP A 216 17.94 -20.45 -10.94
C TRP A 216 18.08 -19.04 -11.51
N VAL A 217 18.33 -18.93 -12.82
CA VAL A 217 18.46 -17.67 -13.55
C VAL A 217 17.53 -17.70 -14.76
N GLY A 218 16.73 -16.65 -14.92
CA GLY A 218 15.81 -16.49 -16.04
C GLY A 218 15.04 -15.17 -15.95
N PHE A 219 14.57 -14.66 -17.07
CA PHE A 219 13.73 -13.46 -17.06
C PHE A 219 12.32 -13.78 -16.54
N PRO A 220 11.64 -12.82 -15.87
CA PRO A 220 10.24 -12.96 -15.53
C PRO A 220 9.36 -13.11 -16.77
N GLU A 221 8.23 -13.80 -16.61
CA GLU A 221 7.21 -13.85 -17.65
C GLU A 221 6.41 -12.54 -17.68
N PHE A 222 6.32 -11.93 -18.86
CA PHE A 222 5.59 -10.68 -19.04
C PHE A 222 4.21 -10.92 -19.65
N THR A 223 3.21 -10.23 -19.10
CA THR A 223 1.85 -10.21 -19.65
C THR A 223 1.58 -8.86 -20.29
N THR A 224 1.18 -8.85 -21.56
CA THR A 224 0.85 -7.61 -22.27
C THR A 224 -0.55 -7.11 -21.91
N PRO A 225 -0.78 -5.79 -21.84
CA PRO A 225 -2.08 -5.22 -21.49
C PRO A 225 -3.10 -5.37 -22.62
N THR A 226 -4.35 -5.66 -22.25
CA THR A 226 -5.53 -5.55 -23.11
C THR A 226 -6.43 -4.46 -22.56
N PHE A 227 -6.83 -3.51 -23.40
CA PHE A 227 -7.68 -2.40 -22.98
C PHE A 227 -9.16 -2.76 -23.10
N GLN A 228 -9.86 -2.73 -21.97
CA GLN A 228 -11.30 -2.91 -21.92
C GLN A 228 -11.92 -1.76 -21.11
N VAL A 229 -12.71 -0.93 -21.77
CA VAL A 229 -13.27 0.30 -21.16
C VAL A 229 -14.24 -0.04 -20.02
N SER A 230 -14.93 -1.19 -20.10
CA SER A 230 -15.89 -1.65 -19.10
C SER A 230 -15.33 -1.77 -17.69
N VAL A 231 -14.03 -2.08 -17.55
CA VAL A 231 -13.37 -2.31 -16.25
C VAL A 231 -12.60 -1.11 -15.71
N LEU A 232 -12.41 -0.05 -16.51
CA LEU A 232 -11.58 1.11 -16.11
C LEU A 232 -12.15 1.83 -14.88
N GLY A 233 -13.48 1.84 -14.74
CA GLY A 233 -14.16 2.42 -13.57
C GLY A 233 -13.76 1.76 -12.25
N LEU A 234 -13.36 0.48 -12.26
CA LEU A 234 -12.94 -0.26 -11.08
C LEU A 234 -11.62 0.28 -10.47
N PHE A 235 -10.79 0.91 -11.30
CA PHE A 235 -9.47 1.42 -10.89
C PHE A 235 -9.49 2.88 -10.42
N VAL A 236 -10.57 3.62 -10.65
CA VAL A 236 -10.69 5.04 -10.22
C VAL A 236 -10.50 5.20 -8.70
N PRO A 237 -11.14 4.39 -7.83
CA PRO A 237 -10.91 4.46 -6.38
C PRO A 237 -9.45 4.24 -5.99
N VAL A 238 -8.77 3.35 -6.70
CA VAL A 238 -7.35 3.04 -6.44
C VAL A 238 -6.51 4.28 -6.62
N VAL A 239 -6.69 5.01 -7.72
CA VAL A 239 -5.96 6.24 -7.99
C VAL A 239 -6.15 7.25 -6.86
N LEU A 240 -7.38 7.41 -6.35
CA LEU A 240 -7.68 8.31 -5.24
C LEU A 240 -6.94 7.92 -3.95
N VAL A 241 -6.89 6.62 -3.64
CA VAL A 241 -6.17 6.12 -2.48
C VAL A 241 -4.68 6.28 -2.64
N LEU A 242 -4.11 5.95 -3.79
CA LEU A 242 -2.68 6.15 -4.05
C LEU A 242 -2.27 7.61 -3.89
N ILE A 243 -3.11 8.56 -4.32
CA ILE A 243 -2.86 9.99 -4.12
C ILE A 243 -2.73 10.30 -2.63
N ALA A 244 -3.71 9.88 -1.84
CA ALA A 244 -3.73 10.18 -0.41
C ALA A 244 -2.62 9.47 0.36
N GLU A 245 -2.35 8.22 0.03
CA GLU A 245 -1.30 7.38 0.62
C GLU A 245 0.09 7.97 0.33
N ASN A 246 0.38 8.27 -0.93
CA ASN A 246 1.69 8.80 -1.34
C ASN A 246 1.96 10.18 -0.72
N ILE A 247 0.97 11.08 -0.68
CA ILE A 247 1.09 12.35 0.03
C ILE A 247 1.35 12.12 1.53
N GLY A 248 0.61 11.20 2.16
CA GLY A 248 0.81 10.83 3.56
C GLY A 248 2.21 10.27 3.84
N HIS A 249 2.76 9.48 2.93
CA HIS A 249 4.11 8.93 3.02
C HIS A 249 5.18 9.99 2.85
N VAL A 250 5.03 10.93 1.90
CA VAL A 250 5.91 12.09 1.77
C VAL A 250 5.93 12.89 3.07
N LYS A 251 4.75 13.15 3.67
CA LYS A 251 4.63 13.86 4.96
C LYS A 251 5.26 13.10 6.12
N SER A 252 5.14 11.77 6.14
CA SER A 252 5.76 10.92 7.16
C SER A 252 7.28 10.96 7.07
N VAL A 253 7.84 10.88 5.86
CA VAL A 253 9.28 11.01 5.62
C VAL A 253 9.78 12.42 5.99
N ALA A 254 9.02 13.47 5.67
CA ALA A 254 9.34 14.84 6.07
C ALA A 254 9.42 14.98 7.61
N ALA A 255 8.43 14.43 8.33
CA ALA A 255 8.41 14.47 9.79
C ALA A 255 9.58 13.69 10.44
N MET A 256 9.99 12.57 9.85
CA MET A 256 11.09 11.72 10.36
C MET A 256 12.48 12.30 10.09
N THR A 257 12.65 12.97 8.95
CA THR A 257 13.92 13.56 8.52
C THR A 257 14.12 15.00 8.98
N GLY A 258 13.04 15.68 9.39
CA GLY A 258 13.05 17.11 9.69
C GLY A 258 13.19 18.01 8.45
N GLN A 259 13.03 17.47 7.24
CA GLN A 259 13.15 18.19 5.98
C GLN A 259 11.78 18.40 5.32
N ASP A 260 11.59 19.54 4.66
CA ASP A 260 10.37 19.79 3.89
C ASP A 260 10.45 19.16 2.49
N PHE A 261 9.55 18.20 2.24
CA PHE A 261 9.39 17.51 0.97
C PHE A 261 8.10 17.85 0.22
N ASP A 262 7.35 18.88 0.63
CA ASP A 262 6.07 19.23 0.01
C ASP A 262 6.21 19.55 -1.48
N HIS A 263 7.30 20.22 -1.85
CA HIS A 263 7.64 20.52 -3.23
C HIS A 263 7.91 19.26 -4.09
N LEU A 264 8.18 18.11 -3.45
CA LEU A 264 8.38 16.82 -4.12
C LEU A 264 7.09 16.01 -4.24
N ALA A 265 5.98 16.38 -3.59
CA ALA A 265 4.74 15.60 -3.60
C ALA A 265 4.25 15.31 -5.04
N GLY A 266 4.26 16.32 -5.92
CA GLY A 266 3.89 16.12 -7.33
C GLY A 266 4.85 15.17 -8.08
N ARG A 267 6.16 15.26 -7.80
CA ARG A 267 7.17 14.37 -8.39
C ARG A 267 7.06 12.95 -7.85
N ALA A 268 6.69 12.78 -6.59
CA ALA A 268 6.46 11.48 -5.95
C ALA A 268 5.22 10.78 -6.54
N LEU A 269 4.11 11.50 -6.72
CA LEU A 269 2.91 11.00 -7.40
C LEU A 269 3.19 10.65 -8.87
N LEU A 270 3.91 11.53 -9.58
CA LEU A 270 4.28 11.31 -10.97
C LEU A 270 5.16 10.06 -11.13
N ALA A 271 6.13 9.90 -10.24
CA ALA A 271 7.01 8.73 -10.23
C ALA A 271 6.25 7.43 -9.96
N ASP A 272 5.34 7.44 -8.99
CA ASP A 272 4.52 6.29 -8.63
C ASP A 272 3.53 5.91 -9.74
N GLY A 273 2.95 6.92 -10.40
CA GLY A 273 2.15 6.73 -11.61
C GLY A 273 2.94 6.05 -12.73
N ILE A 274 4.17 6.53 -13.01
CA ILE A 274 5.02 5.93 -14.05
C ILE A 274 5.44 4.51 -13.66
N ALA A 275 5.80 4.27 -12.41
CA ALA A 275 6.13 2.93 -11.91
C ALA A 275 4.95 1.97 -12.07
N THR A 276 3.75 2.40 -11.70
CA THR A 276 2.50 1.64 -11.89
C THR A 276 2.22 1.40 -13.37
N SER A 277 2.42 2.39 -14.24
CA SER A 277 2.28 2.22 -15.69
C SER A 277 3.27 1.20 -16.24
N LEU A 278 4.53 1.23 -15.81
CA LEU A 278 5.52 0.24 -16.23
C LEU A 278 5.11 -1.18 -15.78
N ALA A 279 4.62 -1.34 -14.56
CA ALA A 279 4.04 -2.61 -14.11
C ALA A 279 2.87 -3.05 -15.00
N GLY A 280 1.99 -2.11 -15.38
CA GLY A 280 0.89 -2.33 -16.32
C GLY A 280 1.29 -2.59 -17.78
N VAL A 281 2.57 -2.41 -18.17
CA VAL A 281 3.06 -2.79 -19.50
C VAL A 281 3.50 -4.25 -19.56
N GLY A 282 4.01 -4.80 -18.45
CA GLY A 282 4.59 -6.14 -18.43
C GLY A 282 3.96 -7.12 -17.44
N GLY A 283 2.84 -6.79 -16.81
CA GLY A 283 2.13 -7.74 -15.94
C GLY A 283 2.58 -7.76 -14.48
N GLY A 284 3.20 -6.69 -14.00
CA GLY A 284 3.43 -6.47 -12.57
C GLY A 284 2.18 -5.92 -11.88
N SER A 285 2.11 -6.08 -10.57
CA SER A 285 1.09 -5.44 -9.74
C SER A 285 1.30 -3.91 -9.69
N GLY A 286 0.22 -3.14 -9.57
CA GLY A 286 0.30 -1.68 -9.42
C GLY A 286 1.02 -1.30 -8.11
N THR A 287 1.76 -0.18 -8.14
CA THR A 287 2.70 0.17 -7.07
C THR A 287 2.19 1.26 -6.15
N THR A 288 2.80 1.38 -4.98
CA THR A 288 2.74 2.54 -4.09
C THR A 288 4.04 2.61 -3.28
N THR A 289 4.25 3.75 -2.62
CA THR A 289 5.35 3.92 -1.65
C THR A 289 5.07 3.12 -0.37
N TYR A 290 6.07 2.43 0.20
CA TYR A 290 5.84 1.49 1.30
C TYR A 290 5.98 2.06 2.71
N ALA A 291 4.89 1.95 3.47
CA ALA A 291 4.85 2.29 4.89
C ALA A 291 5.78 1.41 5.73
N GLU A 292 5.99 0.14 5.36
CA GLU A 292 6.89 -0.80 6.05
C GLU A 292 8.34 -0.35 5.94
N ASN A 293 8.75 0.12 4.77
CA ASN A 293 10.09 0.66 4.53
C ASN A 293 10.31 1.99 5.26
N ILE A 294 9.27 2.84 5.31
CA ILE A 294 9.23 4.06 6.14
C ILE A 294 9.34 3.69 7.63
N GLY A 295 8.70 2.60 8.02
CA GLY A 295 8.92 1.93 9.29
C GLY A 295 10.41 1.71 9.47
N VAL A 296 11.03 0.79 8.71
CA VAL A 296 12.47 0.41 8.84
C VAL A 296 13.36 1.62 9.05
N MET A 297 13.29 2.61 8.16
CA MET A 297 14.13 3.81 8.25
C MET A 297 13.89 4.60 9.55
N ALA A 298 12.68 4.62 10.09
CA ALA A 298 12.39 5.24 11.39
C ALA A 298 13.00 4.49 12.60
N ALA A 299 13.24 3.17 12.52
CA ALA A 299 13.95 2.47 13.61
C ALA A 299 15.47 2.54 13.45
N THR A 300 15.97 2.46 12.21
CA THR A 300 17.40 2.49 11.95
C THR A 300 17.96 3.90 11.99
N ARG A 301 17.11 4.92 11.79
CA ARG A 301 17.50 6.33 11.57
C ARG A 301 18.45 6.51 10.39
N VAL A 302 18.41 5.57 9.45
CA VAL A 302 19.16 5.64 8.20
C VAL A 302 18.19 6.02 7.10
N TYR A 303 18.20 7.29 6.70
CA TYR A 303 17.32 7.82 5.66
C TYR A 303 18.01 7.92 4.28
N SER A 304 19.19 7.30 4.14
CA SER A 304 20.01 7.30 2.94
C SER A 304 19.28 6.74 1.72
N THR A 305 19.25 7.48 0.61
CA THR A 305 18.73 6.95 -0.66
C THR A 305 19.63 5.86 -1.25
N ALA A 306 20.90 5.78 -0.86
CA ALA A 306 21.81 4.72 -1.30
C ALA A 306 21.31 3.32 -0.91
N ALA A 307 20.69 3.19 0.26
CA ALA A 307 20.11 1.92 0.70
C ALA A 307 18.97 1.46 -0.21
N TYR A 308 18.18 2.39 -0.75
CA TYR A 308 17.08 2.10 -1.68
C TYR A 308 17.58 1.72 -3.06
N TRP A 309 18.71 2.27 -3.52
CA TRP A 309 19.39 1.77 -4.73
C TRP A 309 19.87 0.32 -4.56
N VAL A 310 20.44 -0.01 -3.40
CA VAL A 310 20.81 -1.40 -3.10
C VAL A 310 19.57 -2.30 -3.04
N ALA A 311 18.49 -1.84 -2.39
CA ALA A 311 17.24 -2.60 -2.31
C ALA A 311 16.67 -2.87 -3.72
N ALA A 312 16.63 -1.86 -4.58
CA ALA A 312 16.16 -2.01 -5.96
C ALA A 312 17.07 -2.96 -6.77
N ALA A 313 18.40 -2.85 -6.63
CA ALA A 313 19.32 -3.76 -7.30
C ALA A 313 19.15 -5.21 -6.81
N GLY A 314 19.01 -5.43 -5.51
CA GLY A 314 18.78 -6.75 -4.95
C GLY A 314 17.43 -7.34 -5.35
N ALA A 315 16.37 -6.53 -5.35
CA ALA A 315 15.05 -6.93 -5.85
C ALA A 315 15.09 -7.31 -7.33
N LEU A 316 15.81 -6.54 -8.15
CA LEU A 316 16.01 -6.85 -9.56
C LEU A 316 16.74 -8.18 -9.72
N LEU A 317 17.82 -8.43 -8.98
CA LEU A 317 18.53 -9.71 -9.03
C LEU A 317 17.67 -10.89 -8.60
N LEU A 318 16.88 -10.74 -7.53
CA LEU A 318 15.93 -11.77 -7.08
C LEU A 318 14.82 -12.03 -8.10
N SER A 319 14.39 -11.00 -8.82
CA SER A 319 13.37 -11.13 -9.86
C SER A 319 13.84 -11.92 -11.08
N LEU A 320 15.16 -11.97 -11.31
CA LEU A 320 15.79 -12.79 -12.34
C LEU A 320 15.99 -14.25 -11.91
N SER A 321 15.37 -14.67 -10.79
CA SER A 321 15.37 -16.06 -10.35
C SER A 321 13.95 -16.64 -10.39
N PRO A 322 13.57 -17.35 -11.46
CA PRO A 322 12.28 -18.04 -11.55
C PRO A 322 12.05 -18.99 -10.39
N LYS A 323 13.10 -19.71 -9.94
CA LYS A 323 13.01 -20.61 -8.78
C LYS A 323 12.62 -19.87 -7.50
N PHE A 324 13.15 -18.66 -7.28
CA PHE A 324 12.70 -17.82 -6.18
C PHE A 324 11.23 -17.43 -6.35
N GLY A 325 10.81 -17.01 -7.55
CA GLY A 325 9.41 -16.71 -7.87
C GLY A 325 8.45 -17.87 -7.57
N GLU A 326 8.79 -19.09 -7.99
CA GLU A 326 7.98 -20.29 -7.74
C GLU A 326 7.95 -20.67 -6.26
N ALA A 327 9.04 -20.49 -5.52
CA ALA A 327 9.07 -20.73 -4.08
C ALA A 327 8.15 -19.76 -3.29
N ILE A 328 7.89 -18.59 -3.85
CA ILE A 328 6.91 -17.64 -3.32
C ILE A 328 5.49 -18.01 -3.76
N ALA A 329 5.33 -18.43 -5.02
CA ALA A 329 4.03 -18.84 -5.55
C ALA A 329 3.49 -20.15 -4.92
N SER A 330 4.35 -20.96 -4.29
CA SER A 330 3.96 -22.19 -3.59
C SER A 330 3.29 -21.96 -2.24
N VAL A 331 3.13 -20.71 -1.78
CA VAL A 331 2.44 -20.39 -0.53
C VAL A 331 0.96 -20.78 -0.63
N PRO A 332 0.47 -21.73 0.20
CA PRO A 332 -0.88 -22.26 0.04
C PRO A 332 -1.96 -21.34 0.63
N ALA A 333 -3.20 -21.57 0.21
CA ALA A 333 -4.36 -20.74 0.57
C ALA A 333 -4.54 -20.57 2.08
N GLY A 334 -4.26 -21.59 2.92
CA GLY A 334 -4.34 -21.45 4.37
C GLY A 334 -3.43 -20.36 4.93
N VAL A 335 -2.18 -20.29 4.47
CA VAL A 335 -1.22 -19.25 4.89
C VAL A 335 -1.69 -17.88 4.42
N LEU A 336 -2.14 -17.78 3.16
CA LEU A 336 -2.71 -16.55 2.61
C LEU A 336 -3.95 -16.10 3.39
N GLY A 337 -4.81 -17.03 3.81
CA GLY A 337 -6.02 -16.78 4.60
C GLY A 337 -5.70 -16.12 5.95
N GLY A 338 -4.77 -16.72 6.71
CA GLY A 338 -4.33 -16.15 7.99
C GLY A 338 -3.66 -14.78 7.85
N ALA A 339 -2.76 -14.62 6.87
CA ALA A 339 -2.08 -13.35 6.62
C ALA A 339 -3.04 -12.24 6.15
N SER A 340 -3.90 -12.56 5.16
CA SER A 340 -4.85 -11.60 4.59
C SER A 340 -5.93 -11.17 5.57
N THR A 341 -6.36 -12.04 6.50
CA THR A 341 -7.31 -11.66 7.56
C THR A 341 -6.79 -10.49 8.39
N LEU A 342 -5.52 -10.56 8.83
CA LEU A 342 -4.92 -9.44 9.55
C LEU A 342 -4.70 -8.23 8.65
N LEU A 343 -4.11 -8.43 7.46
CA LEU A 343 -3.73 -7.34 6.56
C LEU A 343 -4.94 -6.51 6.12
N TYR A 344 -6.01 -7.15 5.65
CA TYR A 344 -7.22 -6.46 5.23
C TYR A 344 -7.89 -5.71 6.39
N GLY A 345 -7.92 -6.33 7.58
CA GLY A 345 -8.39 -5.67 8.80
C GLY A 345 -7.52 -4.47 9.17
N MET A 346 -6.20 -4.57 9.07
CA MET A 346 -5.29 -3.46 9.32
C MET A 346 -5.47 -2.31 8.35
N ILE A 347 -5.69 -2.57 7.05
CA ILE A 347 -6.03 -1.52 6.06
C ILE A 347 -7.32 -0.81 6.48
N GLY A 348 -8.35 -1.57 6.88
CA GLY A 348 -9.59 -1.05 7.45
C GLY A 348 -9.33 -0.07 8.60
N MET A 349 -8.49 -0.49 9.55
CA MET A 349 -8.12 0.29 10.73
C MET A 349 -7.20 1.47 10.43
N LEU A 350 -6.44 1.48 9.32
CA LEU A 350 -5.70 2.67 8.87
C LEU A 350 -6.66 3.79 8.47
N GLY A 351 -7.79 3.46 7.85
CA GLY A 351 -8.88 4.42 7.60
C GLY A 351 -9.40 5.06 8.89
N ALA A 352 -9.62 4.23 9.93
CA ALA A 352 -10.00 4.72 11.25
C ALA A 352 -8.91 5.58 11.91
N ARG A 353 -7.63 5.21 11.74
CA ARG A 353 -6.50 6.01 12.22
C ARG A 353 -6.46 7.40 11.59
N ILE A 354 -6.77 7.52 10.29
CA ILE A 354 -6.89 8.81 9.60
C ILE A 354 -7.94 9.68 10.28
N TRP A 355 -9.11 9.13 10.61
CA TRP A 355 -10.16 9.87 11.33
C TRP A 355 -9.69 10.36 12.68
N VAL A 356 -9.07 9.50 13.48
CA VAL A 356 -8.60 9.83 14.83
C VAL A 356 -7.50 10.89 14.80
N GLN A 357 -6.48 10.72 13.96
CA GLN A 357 -5.34 11.65 13.87
C GLN A 357 -5.77 13.04 13.39
N ASN A 358 -6.77 13.10 12.52
CA ASN A 358 -7.31 14.36 12.00
C ASN A 358 -8.52 14.88 12.79
N LYS A 359 -8.84 14.26 13.94
CA LYS A 359 -9.94 14.67 14.84
C LYS A 359 -11.28 14.82 14.09
N VAL A 360 -11.59 13.87 13.23
CA VAL A 360 -12.87 13.84 12.49
C VAL A 360 -14.02 13.74 13.49
N ASN A 361 -14.91 14.73 13.48
CA ASN A 361 -16.07 14.77 14.37
C ASN A 361 -17.24 14.00 13.74
N PHE A 362 -17.57 12.83 14.29
CA PHE A 362 -18.73 12.02 13.88
C PHE A 362 -20.05 12.45 14.54
N SER A 363 -20.05 13.44 15.44
CA SER A 363 -21.29 14.13 15.83
C SER A 363 -21.82 15.06 14.73
N ASP A 364 -20.98 15.43 13.74
CA ASP A 364 -21.43 16.09 12.52
C ASP A 364 -22.19 15.08 11.64
N PRO A 365 -23.50 15.27 11.38
CA PRO A 365 -24.29 14.35 10.56
C PRO A 365 -23.71 14.17 9.15
N VAL A 366 -23.05 15.19 8.58
CA VAL A 366 -22.41 15.07 7.26
C VAL A 366 -21.30 14.02 7.29
N ASN A 367 -20.46 14.04 8.33
CA ASN A 367 -19.35 13.12 8.45
C ASN A 367 -19.84 11.69 8.73
N LEU A 368 -20.79 11.54 9.67
CA LEU A 368 -21.34 10.25 10.06
C LEU A 368 -22.07 9.57 8.90
N THR A 369 -22.98 10.29 8.22
CA THR A 369 -23.75 9.73 7.11
C THR A 369 -22.86 9.38 5.92
N THR A 370 -21.85 10.22 5.62
CA THR A 370 -20.86 9.93 4.56
C THR A 370 -20.19 8.58 4.80
N ALA A 371 -19.61 8.39 6.00
CA ALA A 371 -18.89 7.16 6.32
C ALA A 371 -19.83 5.95 6.38
N ALA A 372 -20.97 6.07 7.06
CA ALA A 372 -21.90 4.96 7.27
C ALA A 372 -22.44 4.37 5.96
N VAL A 373 -22.94 5.21 5.05
CA VAL A 373 -23.52 4.74 3.79
C VAL A 373 -22.44 4.12 2.90
N ALA A 374 -21.30 4.81 2.75
CA ALA A 374 -20.21 4.32 1.91
C ALA A 374 -19.66 2.98 2.40
N LEU A 375 -19.43 2.82 3.71
CA LEU A 375 -18.90 1.57 4.26
C LEU A 375 -19.85 0.40 4.02
N VAL A 376 -21.17 0.56 4.21
CA VAL A 376 -22.13 -0.52 3.95
C VAL A 376 -22.14 -0.89 2.46
N VAL A 377 -22.21 0.11 1.57
CA VAL A 377 -22.18 -0.10 0.11
C VAL A 377 -20.93 -0.87 -0.31
N GLY A 378 -19.77 -0.49 0.25
CA GLY A 378 -18.50 -1.15 -0.06
C GLY A 378 -18.39 -2.55 0.53
N ILE A 379 -18.62 -2.71 1.83
CA ILE A 379 -18.45 -4.00 2.53
C ILE A 379 -19.43 -5.05 2.00
N ALA A 380 -20.68 -4.67 1.75
CA ALA A 380 -21.68 -5.57 1.20
C ALA A 380 -21.55 -5.78 -0.32
N ASN A 381 -20.54 -5.19 -0.95
CA ASN A 381 -20.23 -5.28 -2.37
C ASN A 381 -21.43 -4.96 -3.28
N PHE A 382 -22.08 -3.81 -3.06
CA PHE A 382 -23.17 -3.36 -3.92
C PHE A 382 -22.66 -3.24 -5.36
N SER A 383 -23.43 -3.76 -6.31
CA SER A 383 -23.06 -3.78 -7.73
C SER A 383 -24.08 -3.03 -8.58
N TRP A 384 -23.61 -2.28 -9.56
CA TRP A 384 -24.44 -1.59 -10.55
C TRP A 384 -23.79 -1.70 -11.92
N THR A 385 -24.54 -2.19 -12.90
CA THR A 385 -24.06 -2.44 -14.26
C THR A 385 -24.85 -1.64 -15.30
N PRO A 386 -24.63 -0.32 -15.43
CA PRO A 386 -25.28 0.49 -16.47
C PRO A 386 -24.66 0.20 -17.85
N GLY A 387 -25.41 -0.47 -18.72
CA GLY A 387 -24.91 -0.89 -20.03
C GLY A 387 -23.74 -1.87 -19.88
N ASP A 388 -22.62 -1.57 -20.53
CA ASP A 388 -21.42 -2.43 -20.50
C ASP A 388 -20.44 -2.07 -19.36
N LEU A 389 -20.73 -1.06 -18.54
CA LEU A 389 -19.87 -0.66 -17.43
C LEU A 389 -20.26 -1.41 -16.17
N ALA A 390 -19.29 -2.03 -15.48
CA ALA A 390 -19.52 -2.69 -14.20
C ALA A 390 -18.91 -1.87 -13.05
N PHE A 391 -19.74 -1.45 -12.10
CA PHE A 391 -19.31 -0.83 -10.86
C PHE A 391 -19.63 -1.76 -9.69
N GLU A 392 -18.61 -2.11 -8.92
CA GLU A 392 -18.75 -2.93 -7.71
C GLU A 392 -18.53 -2.10 -6.44
N GLY A 393 -18.58 -2.75 -5.28
CA GLY A 393 -18.68 -2.10 -3.97
C GLY A 393 -17.64 -1.02 -3.72
N ILE A 394 -16.39 -1.23 -4.14
CA ILE A 394 -15.33 -0.22 -3.97
C ILE A 394 -15.58 1.02 -4.83
N ALA A 395 -15.95 0.83 -6.10
CA ALA A 395 -16.20 1.93 -7.03
C ALA A 395 -17.43 2.74 -6.61
N ILE A 396 -18.54 2.05 -6.32
CA ILE A 396 -19.78 2.70 -5.89
C ILE A 396 -19.57 3.36 -4.52
N GLY A 397 -18.98 2.66 -3.56
CA GLY A 397 -18.75 3.19 -2.21
C GLY A 397 -17.85 4.42 -2.20
N THR A 398 -16.83 4.47 -3.06
CA THR A 398 -15.98 5.65 -3.24
C THR A 398 -16.74 6.82 -3.85
N ALA A 399 -17.53 6.57 -4.90
CA ALA A 399 -18.38 7.59 -5.51
C ALA A 399 -19.40 8.14 -4.50
N VAL A 400 -20.06 7.26 -3.74
CA VAL A 400 -20.98 7.61 -2.65
C VAL A 400 -20.28 8.47 -1.61
N THR A 401 -19.06 8.09 -1.19
CA THR A 401 -18.29 8.88 -0.22
C THR A 401 -18.09 10.33 -0.70
N LEU A 402 -17.65 10.49 -1.95
CA LEU A 402 -17.41 11.82 -2.53
C LEU A 402 -18.70 12.62 -2.70
N VAL A 403 -19.72 12.01 -3.33
CA VAL A 403 -20.97 12.68 -3.66
C VAL A 403 -21.73 13.06 -2.40
N VAL A 404 -21.93 12.12 -1.46
CA VAL A 404 -22.68 12.37 -0.22
C VAL A 404 -22.00 13.46 0.59
N TYR A 405 -20.67 13.38 0.77
CA TYR A 405 -19.95 14.39 1.54
C TYR A 405 -20.10 15.80 0.95
N HIS A 406 -19.78 15.95 -0.34
CA HIS A 406 -19.77 17.27 -0.98
C HIS A 406 -21.19 17.84 -1.12
N LEU A 407 -22.17 17.01 -1.46
CA LEU A 407 -23.56 17.43 -1.57
C LEU A 407 -24.13 17.85 -0.21
N MET A 408 -23.96 17.02 0.83
CA MET A 408 -24.45 17.34 2.17
C MET A 408 -23.75 18.58 2.73
N ARG A 409 -22.44 18.74 2.49
CA ARG A 409 -21.71 19.94 2.94
C ARG A 409 -22.18 21.20 2.21
N ALA A 410 -22.44 21.12 0.91
CA ALA A 410 -22.99 22.22 0.13
C ALA A 410 -24.40 22.62 0.61
N LEU A 411 -25.27 21.63 0.82
CA LEU A 411 -26.63 21.85 1.33
C LEU A 411 -26.63 22.42 2.76
N ALA A 412 -25.76 21.90 3.64
CA ALA A 412 -25.65 22.38 5.02
C ALA A 412 -25.16 23.83 5.07
N ARG A 413 -24.19 24.20 4.21
CA ARG A 413 -23.75 25.59 4.06
C ARG A 413 -24.85 26.49 3.53
N TRP A 414 -25.58 26.04 2.50
CA TRP A 414 -26.67 26.81 1.90
C TRP A 414 -27.82 27.07 2.90
N ARG A 415 -28.17 26.07 3.73
CA ARG A 415 -29.21 26.21 4.75
C ARG A 415 -28.72 26.83 6.07
N GLY A 416 -27.42 27.06 6.24
CA GLY A 416 -26.85 27.49 7.52
C GLY A 416 -26.96 26.46 8.65
N THR A 417 -27.18 25.19 8.33
CA THR A 417 -27.31 24.09 9.31
C THR A 417 -25.97 23.43 9.65
N SER A 418 -24.85 23.97 9.15
CA SER A 418 -23.52 23.56 9.60
C SER A 418 -23.37 23.93 11.07
N GLN A 419 -23.64 22.98 11.96
CA GLN A 419 -23.56 23.23 13.40
C GLN A 419 -22.11 23.49 13.84
N GLU A 420 -22.00 24.65 14.50
CA GLU A 420 -21.23 25.03 15.68
C GLU A 420 -20.57 23.90 16.48
N ALA A 421 -19.43 24.22 17.10
CA ALA A 421 -18.59 23.30 17.86
C ALA A 421 -19.41 22.47 18.86
N ALA A 422 -19.05 21.18 18.94
CA ALA A 422 -19.71 20.18 19.76
C ALA A 422 -19.95 20.68 21.21
N SER A 423 -21.22 20.70 21.63
CA SER A 423 -21.62 20.96 23.01
C SER A 423 -21.04 19.90 23.96
N PRO A 424 -20.66 20.25 25.20
CA PRO A 424 -19.93 19.41 26.17
C PRO A 424 -20.59 18.06 26.50
N ALA A 425 -21.83 17.80 26.08
CA ALA A 425 -22.48 16.50 26.21
C ALA A 425 -21.88 15.39 25.31
N SER A 426 -20.93 15.72 24.44
CA SER A 426 -20.30 14.79 23.47
C SER A 426 -18.80 14.53 23.69
N ALA A 427 -18.24 15.00 24.81
CA ALA A 427 -16.89 14.59 25.21
C ALA A 427 -16.91 13.13 25.73
N PRO A 428 -15.88 12.32 25.44
CA PRO A 428 -15.74 11.02 26.09
C PRO A 428 -15.70 11.23 27.60
N ALA A 429 -16.48 10.44 28.35
CA ALA A 429 -16.50 10.47 29.80
C ALA A 429 -15.06 10.35 30.34
N GLY A 430 -14.56 11.39 31.00
CA GLY A 430 -13.21 11.35 31.57
C GLY A 430 -12.50 12.69 31.79
N VAL A 431 -13.07 13.84 31.42
CA VAL A 431 -12.50 15.13 31.83
C VAL A 431 -13.30 15.65 33.02
N GLU A 432 -12.84 15.31 34.23
CA GLU A 432 -13.23 16.05 35.43
C GLU A 432 -12.89 17.53 35.22
N LEU A 433 -13.92 18.35 35.27
CA LEU A 433 -13.82 19.79 35.33
C LEU A 433 -13.26 20.16 36.71
N GLU A 434 -11.95 20.42 36.81
CA GLU A 434 -11.43 21.18 37.93
C GLU A 434 -12.05 22.59 37.90
N LYS A 435 -12.93 22.85 38.87
CA LYS A 435 -13.46 24.17 39.17
C LYS A 435 -12.53 24.88 40.16
N SER A 436 -11.78 25.88 39.70
CA SER A 436 -11.84 27.30 40.14
C SER A 436 -10.65 28.07 39.57
#